data_AF-A0AAX2MG36-F1
#
_entry.id   AF-A0AAX2MG36-F1
#
_cell.length_a   1.000
_cell.length_b   1.000
_cell.length_c   1.000
_cell.angle_alpha   90.00
_cell.angle_beta   90.00
_cell.angle_gamma   90.00
#
_symmetry.space_group_name_H-M   'P 1'
#
loop_
_entity.id
_entity.type
_entity.pdbx_description
1 polymer ?
#
loop_
_entity_poly.entity_id
_entity_poly.type
_entity_poly.pdbx_seq_one_letter_code
_entity_poly.pdbx_strand_id
1 'polypeptide(L)'
;MQVFRNGQPYGFIQDRELIDMLVEQLGAAAGDFTCVCSADEAKTICEEYIVQTYPLWRQVNIMREGSPAERDAMSAFINACRKWSNDPKPDPFALTRIQPPA
;
A
#
# COMPACT_ATOMS: atom_id res chain seq x y z
N MET A 1 4.28 -10.96 -3.63
CA MET A 1 5.32 -9.94 -3.35
C MET A 1 6.71 -10.56 -3.33
N GLN A 2 7.68 -9.96 -4.02
CA GLN A 2 9.08 -10.41 -4.02
C GLN A 2 9.89 -9.65 -2.97
N VAL A 3 10.74 -10.37 -2.24
CA VAL A 3 11.67 -9.79 -1.24
C VAL A 3 13.05 -9.71 -1.80
N PHE A 4 13.71 -8.61 -1.51
CA PHE A 4 15.13 -8.45 -1.72
C PHE A 4 15.81 -8.24 -0.37
N ARG A 5 16.98 -8.87 -0.19
CA ARG A 5 17.90 -8.60 0.91
C ARG A 5 19.18 -8.01 0.34
N ASN A 6 19.57 -6.81 0.77
CA ASN A 6 20.72 -6.09 0.21
C ASN A 6 20.70 -6.01 -1.34
N GLY A 7 19.52 -5.85 -1.93
CA GLY A 7 19.33 -5.76 -3.38
C GLY A 7 19.34 -7.09 -4.15
N GLN A 8 19.55 -8.23 -3.49
CA GLN A 8 19.47 -9.56 -4.10
C GLN A 8 18.12 -10.22 -3.81
N PRO A 9 17.51 -10.94 -4.77
CA PRO A 9 16.25 -11.63 -4.54
C PRO A 9 16.41 -12.68 -3.44
N TYR A 10 15.63 -12.56 -2.39
CA TYR A 10 15.69 -13.43 -1.20
C TYR A 10 14.54 -14.45 -1.18
N GLY A 11 13.38 -14.11 -1.73
CA GLY A 11 12.23 -15.01 -1.79
C GLY A 11 10.93 -14.31 -2.17
N PHE A 12 9.81 -14.99 -1.94
CA PHE A 12 8.46 -14.43 -2.07
C PHE A 12 7.77 -14.46 -0.71
N ILE A 13 7.00 -13.41 -0.41
CA ILE A 13 6.13 -13.38 0.76
C ILE A 13 4.69 -13.06 0.37
N GLN A 14 3.80 -13.59 1.18
CA GLN A 14 2.38 -13.26 1.17
C GLN A 14 2.03 -12.22 2.24
N ASP A 15 2.76 -12.15 3.37
CA ASP A 15 2.38 -11.31 4.50
C ASP A 15 3.57 -10.69 5.26
N ARG A 16 3.32 -9.58 5.97
CA ARG A 16 4.30 -8.78 6.72
C ARG A 16 4.92 -9.54 7.89
N GLU A 17 4.13 -10.41 8.54
CA GLU A 17 4.57 -11.18 9.71
C GLU A 17 5.82 -12.04 9.41
N LEU A 18 6.02 -12.40 8.15
CA LEU A 18 7.21 -13.12 7.70
C LEU A 18 8.47 -12.25 7.67
N ILE A 19 8.39 -10.93 7.46
CA ILE A 19 9.57 -10.05 7.58
C ILE A 19 10.00 -9.95 9.03
N ASP A 20 9.05 -9.79 9.95
CA ASP A 20 9.34 -9.71 11.37
C ASP A 20 9.95 -11.04 11.87
N MET A 21 9.41 -12.18 11.42
CA MET A 21 10.04 -13.50 11.67
C MET A 21 11.43 -13.64 11.03
N LEU A 22 11.66 -13.12 9.82
CA LEU A 22 12.96 -13.18 9.15
C LEU A 22 14.00 -12.30 9.84
N VAL A 23 13.60 -11.12 10.30
CA VAL A 23 14.42 -10.23 11.14
C VAL A 23 14.86 -10.96 12.40
N GLU A 24 13.91 -11.64 13.07
CA GLU A 24 14.18 -12.40 14.29
C GLU A 24 15.07 -13.63 14.05
N GLN A 25 14.78 -14.44 13.02
CA GLN A 25 15.56 -15.65 12.71
C GLN A 25 16.95 -15.37 12.16
N LEU A 26 17.13 -14.29 11.39
CA LEU A 26 18.40 -14.02 10.70
C LEU A 26 19.28 -13.00 11.43
N GLY A 27 18.80 -12.42 12.54
CA GLY A 27 19.48 -11.32 13.22
C GLY A 27 19.75 -10.12 12.31
N ALA A 28 18.86 -9.90 11.33
CA ALA A 28 18.98 -8.84 10.33
C ALA A 28 18.16 -7.60 10.76
N ALA A 29 18.46 -6.43 10.22
CA ALA A 29 17.63 -5.25 10.44
C ALA A 29 16.43 -5.26 9.48
N ALA A 30 15.27 -4.73 9.90
CA ALA A 30 14.12 -4.59 9.00
C ALA A 30 14.44 -3.76 7.73
N GLY A 31 15.39 -2.83 7.83
CA GLY A 31 15.88 -2.03 6.69
C GLY A 31 16.73 -2.80 5.68
N ASP A 32 17.16 -4.03 5.99
CA ASP A 32 17.90 -4.89 5.06
C ASP A 32 17.00 -5.54 4.02
N PHE A 33 15.67 -5.48 4.23
CA PHE A 33 14.66 -6.09 3.37
C PHE A 33 13.86 -5.02 2.63
N THR A 34 13.64 -5.24 1.34
CA THR A 34 12.68 -4.47 0.54
C THR A 34 11.68 -5.42 -0.11
N CYS A 35 10.41 -5.02 -0.09
CA CYS A 35 9.35 -5.74 -0.76
C CYS A 35 8.90 -4.98 -2.00
N VAL A 36 8.72 -5.72 -3.09
CA VAL A 36 8.21 -5.18 -4.34
C VAL A 36 7.08 -6.08 -4.79
N CYS A 37 5.91 -5.50 -5.06
CA CYS A 37 4.84 -6.20 -5.77
C CYS A 37 4.97 -6.00 -7.28
N SER A 38 4.48 -6.98 -8.03
CA SER A 38 4.26 -6.82 -9.47
C SER A 38 3.22 -5.73 -9.74
N ALA A 39 3.19 -5.20 -10.96
CA ALA A 39 2.26 -4.13 -11.33
C ALA A 39 0.78 -4.50 -11.15
N ASP A 40 0.42 -5.76 -11.39
CA ASP A 40 -0.96 -6.22 -11.23
C ASP A 40 -1.31 -6.45 -9.76
N GLU A 41 -0.42 -7.07 -8.97
CA GLU A 41 -0.57 -7.15 -7.51
C GLU A 41 -0.72 -5.75 -6.88
N ALA A 42 0.08 -4.77 -7.32
CA ALA A 42 0.02 -3.41 -6.82
C ALA A 42 -1.35 -2.76 -7.07
N LYS A 43 -1.98 -2.99 -8.23
CA LYS A 43 -3.32 -2.48 -8.53
C LYS A 43 -4.37 -3.13 -7.64
N THR A 44 -4.33 -4.45 -7.46
CA THR A 44 -5.26 -5.18 -6.59
C THR A 44 -5.17 -4.70 -5.13
N ILE A 45 -3.96 -4.61 -4.58
CA ILE A 45 -3.74 -4.15 -3.20
C ILE A 45 -4.21 -2.68 -3.05
N CYS A 46 -3.96 -1.84 -4.05
CA CYS A 46 -4.42 -0.45 -4.05
C CYS A 46 -5.94 -0.34 -3.99
N GLU A 47 -6.64 -1.12 -4.82
CA GLU A 47 -8.10 -1.15 -4.86
C GLU A 47 -8.68 -1.59 -3.52
N GLU A 48 -8.18 -2.69 -2.96
CA GLU A 48 -8.62 -3.20 -1.66
C GLU A 48 -8.41 -2.16 -0.56
N TYR A 49 -7.24 -1.51 -0.52
CA TYR A 49 -6.93 -0.48 0.47
C TYR A 49 -7.82 0.76 0.35
N ILE A 50 -8.13 1.17 -0.89
CA ILE A 50 -9.09 2.26 -1.14
C ILE A 50 -10.47 1.88 -0.62
N VAL A 51 -10.96 0.67 -0.93
CA VAL A 51 -12.30 0.21 -0.53
C VAL A 51 -12.41 0.03 0.98
N GLN A 52 -11.35 -0.42 1.66
CA GLN A 52 -11.32 -0.51 3.13
C GLN A 52 -11.43 0.86 3.79
N THR A 53 -10.79 1.89 3.21
CA THR A 53 -10.77 3.25 3.79
C THR A 53 -12.01 4.07 3.41
N TYR A 54 -12.39 4.01 2.14
CA TYR A 54 -13.60 4.62 1.57
C TYR A 54 -14.41 3.54 0.84
N PRO A 55 -15.34 2.86 1.53
CA PRO A 55 -16.24 1.92 0.88
C PRO A 55 -17.06 2.58 -0.24
N LEU A 56 -17.46 1.82 -1.26
CA LEU A 56 -18.16 2.36 -2.44
C LEU A 56 -19.37 3.24 -2.07
N TRP A 57 -20.20 2.83 -1.10
CA TRP A 57 -21.35 3.62 -0.64
C TRP A 57 -20.92 4.99 -0.08
N ARG A 58 -19.79 5.05 0.63
CA ARG A 58 -19.25 6.29 1.20
C ARG A 58 -18.72 7.20 0.09
N GLN A 59 -18.02 6.63 -0.88
CA GLN A 59 -17.54 7.38 -2.04
C GLN A 59 -18.70 8.04 -2.80
N VAL A 60 -19.76 7.27 -3.10
CA VAL A 60 -20.95 7.78 -3.80
C VAL A 60 -21.65 8.88 -2.98
N ASN A 61 -21.78 8.70 -1.66
CA ASN A 61 -22.37 9.72 -0.80
C ASN A 61 -21.56 11.02 -0.76
N ILE A 62 -20.22 10.94 -0.65
CA ILE A 62 -19.33 12.11 -0.70
C ILE A 62 -19.45 12.82 -2.06
N MET A 63 -19.53 12.07 -3.16
CA MET A 63 -19.71 12.64 -4.49
C MET A 63 -21.07 13.34 -4.64
N ARG A 64 -22.14 12.77 -4.06
CA ARG A 64 -23.50 13.32 -4.17
C ARG A 64 -23.70 14.54 -3.29
N GLU A 65 -23.33 14.45 -2.02
CA GLU A 65 -23.73 15.40 -0.96
C GLU A 65 -22.56 15.89 -0.10
N GLY A 66 -21.38 15.29 -0.23
CA GLY A 66 -20.19 15.71 0.51
C GLY A 66 -19.80 17.16 0.21
N SER A 67 -19.26 17.83 1.22
CA SER A 67 -18.66 19.13 1.10
C SER A 67 -17.47 19.11 0.13
N PRO A 68 -17.06 20.27 -0.43
CA PRO A 68 -15.85 20.35 -1.25
C PRO A 68 -14.62 19.77 -0.54
N ALA A 69 -14.46 20.06 0.76
CA ALA A 69 -13.35 19.54 1.56
C ALA A 69 -13.34 18.01 1.65
N GLU A 70 -14.50 17.36 1.83
CA GLU A 70 -14.59 15.90 1.87
C GLU A 70 -14.26 15.25 0.52
N ARG A 71 -14.71 15.87 -0.59
CA ARG A 71 -14.39 15.41 -1.94
C ARG A 71 -12.90 15.55 -2.24
N ASP A 72 -12.30 16.66 -1.84
CA ASP A 72 -10.88 16.92 -2.01
C ASP A 72 -10.04 15.94 -1.18
N ALA A 73 -10.43 15.72 0.08
CA ALA A 73 -9.80 14.74 0.97
C ALA A 73 -9.81 13.32 0.38
N MET A 74 -10.98 12.84 -0.05
CA MET A 74 -11.13 11.53 -0.67
C MET A 74 -10.32 11.43 -1.97
N SER A 75 -10.38 12.45 -2.82
CA SER A 75 -9.64 12.49 -4.09
C SER A 75 -8.13 12.49 -3.87
N ALA A 76 -7.64 13.25 -2.89
CA ALA A 76 -6.22 13.31 -2.55
C ALA A 76 -5.71 11.94 -2.07
N PHE A 77 -6.46 11.27 -1.20
CA PHE A 77 -6.15 9.92 -0.74
C PHE A 77 -6.11 8.92 -1.90
N ILE A 78 -7.17 8.84 -2.72
CA ILE A 78 -7.23 7.92 -3.86
C ILE A 78 -6.10 8.18 -4.85
N ASN A 79 -5.78 9.45 -5.13
CA ASN A 79 -4.69 9.81 -6.02
C ASN A 79 -3.33 9.40 -5.47
N ALA A 80 -3.10 9.51 -4.16
CA ALA A 80 -1.88 9.04 -3.53
C ALA A 80 -1.74 7.51 -3.66
N CYS A 81 -2.80 6.74 -3.39
CA CYS A 81 -2.82 5.29 -3.57
C CYS A 81 -2.57 4.89 -5.03
N ARG A 82 -3.22 5.58 -5.98
CA ARG A 82 -3.00 5.36 -7.42
C ARG A 82 -1.58 5.71 -7.86
N LYS A 83 -0.98 6.76 -7.30
CA LYS A 83 0.41 7.11 -7.58
C LYS A 83 1.33 5.98 -7.11
N TRP A 84 1.09 5.43 -5.92
CA TRP A 84 1.82 4.29 -5.40
C TRP A 84 1.69 3.06 -6.32
N SER A 85 0.47 2.68 -6.74
CA SER A 85 0.28 1.47 -7.54
C SER A 85 0.86 1.55 -8.96
N ASN A 86 1.14 2.77 -9.45
CA ASN A 86 1.79 3.00 -10.74
C ASN A 86 3.31 3.23 -10.61
N ASP A 87 3.88 3.14 -9.41
CA ASP A 87 5.32 3.20 -9.23
C ASP A 87 6.00 1.99 -9.91
N PRO A 88 7.20 2.14 -10.53
CA PRO A 88 7.91 1.01 -11.13
C PRO A 88 8.33 -0.09 -10.14
N LYS A 89 8.46 0.24 -8.85
CA LYS A 89 8.81 -0.69 -7.78
C LYS A 89 7.94 -0.41 -6.55
N PRO A 90 6.63 -0.71 -6.62
CA PRO A 90 5.70 -0.38 -5.56
C PRO A 90 6.03 -1.20 -4.31
N ASP A 91 6.34 -0.50 -3.22
CA ASP A 91 6.55 -1.10 -1.90
C ASP A 91 5.22 -1.15 -1.13
N PRO A 92 4.63 -2.32 -0.89
CA PRO A 92 3.36 -2.45 -0.18
C PRO A 92 3.38 -1.87 1.24
N PHE A 93 4.54 -1.76 1.90
CA PHE A 93 4.64 -1.07 3.19
C PHE A 93 4.58 0.45 3.09
N ALA A 94 4.90 1.01 1.92
CA ALA A 94 4.72 2.43 1.67
C ALA A 94 3.23 2.79 1.54
N LEU A 95 2.38 1.87 1.04
CA LEU A 95 0.95 2.09 0.92
C LEU A 95 0.28 2.35 2.28
N THR A 96 0.64 1.60 3.31
CA THR A 96 0.05 1.76 4.66
C THR A 96 0.39 3.11 5.30
N ARG A 97 1.37 3.85 4.76
CA ARG A 97 1.72 5.20 5.21
C ARG A 97 0.85 6.28 4.54
N ILE A 98 0.12 5.93 3.49
CA ILE A 98 -0.87 6.79 2.85
C ILE A 98 -2.13 6.71 3.72
N GLN A 99 -2.34 7.75 4.52
CA GLN A 99 -3.49 7.87 5.40
C GLN A 99 -4.47 8.90 4.83
N PRO A 100 -5.79 8.70 5.00
CA PRO A 100 -6.75 9.75 4.68
C PRO A 100 -6.44 10.98 5.55
N PRO A 101 -6.66 12.20 5.03
CA PRO A 101 -6.52 13.40 5.85
C PRO A 101 -7.47 13.34 7.05
N ALA A 102 -7.00 13.83 8.19
CA ALA A 102 -7.73 13.85 9.47
C ALA A 102 -8.95 14.77 9.45
#